data_AF-A0A5K0YWP3-F1
#
_entry.id   AF-A0A5K0YWP3-F1
#
_cell.length_a   1.000
_cell.length_b   1.000
_cell.length_c   1.000
_cell.angle_alpha   90.00
_cell.angle_beta   90.00
_cell.angle_gamma   90.00
#
_symmetry.space_group_name_H-M   'P 1'
#
loop_
_entity.id
_entity.type
_entity.pdbx_description
1 polymer ?
#
loop_
_entity_poly.entity_id
_entity_poly.type
_entity_poly.pdbx_seq_one_letter_code
_entity_poly.pdbx_strand_id
1 'polypeptide(L)'
;MASWLARCCGRTPPRTDGNDGGDDHDDLLLWSNSLLPHYVGEFSAAIVQANVLVEDQLQVETFRCGTFVGVYDGHGGDDCSTYVAQRLFKNFL
;
A
#
# COMPACT_ATOMS: atom_id res chain seq x y z
N MET A 1 -15.39 8.52 2.52
CA MET A 1 -14.62 7.63 1.62
C MET A 1 -13.17 7.88 1.94
N ALA A 2 -12.43 6.85 2.32
CA ALA A 2 -11.00 6.97 2.53
C ALA A 2 -10.31 6.13 1.44
N SER A 3 -9.52 6.81 0.62
CA SER A 3 -8.73 6.20 -0.45
C SER A 3 -7.29 6.11 0.01
N TRP A 4 -6.73 4.91 -0.04
CA TRP A 4 -5.35 4.64 0.32
C TRP A 4 -4.69 3.98 -0.88
N LEU A 5 -3.80 4.71 -1.54
CA LEU A 5 -2.93 4.13 -2.55
C LEU A 5 -1.56 3.96 -1.92
N ALA A 6 -1.15 2.71 -1.73
CA ALA A 6 0.19 2.38 -1.34
C ALA A 6 1.09 2.38 -2.57
N ARG A 7 2.22 3.06 -2.50
CA ARG A 7 3.26 3.03 -3.53
C ARG A 7 4.60 2.80 -2.86
N CYS A 8 5.29 1.74 -3.25
CA CYS A 8 6.67 1.49 -2.85
C CYS A 8 7.65 2.02 -3.89
N CYS A 9 7.40 3.22 -4.42
CA CYS A 9 8.28 3.81 -5.43
C CYS A 9 9.18 4.87 -4.76
N GLY A 10 10.36 4.46 -4.29
CA GLY A 10 11.52 5.35 -4.08
C GLY A 10 11.39 6.53 -3.12
N ARG A 11 10.31 6.64 -2.32
CA ARG A 11 10.22 7.58 -1.21
C ARG A 11 9.72 6.81 0.00
N THR A 12 10.58 6.70 1.00
CA THR A 12 10.23 6.25 2.35
C THR A 12 8.92 6.92 2.79
N PRO A 13 7.94 6.17 3.32
CA PRO A 13 6.81 6.82 4.00
C PRO A 13 7.35 7.70 5.13
N PRO A 14 6.75 8.86 5.41
CA PRO A 14 7.15 9.67 6.55
C PRO A 14 6.92 8.84 7.82
N ARG A 15 7.97 8.69 8.64
CA ARG A 15 7.91 8.06 9.96
C ARG A 15 6.78 8.69 10.76
N THR A 16 5.87 7.89 11.29
CA THR A 16 5.03 8.31 12.43
C THR A 16 5.91 8.18 13.66
N ASP A 17 6.31 9.31 14.24
CA ASP A 17 7.19 9.40 15.40
C ASP A 17 6.61 8.65 16.61
N GLY A 18 7.06 7.41 16.81
CA GLY A 18 6.86 6.62 18.02
C GLY A 18 8.22 6.33 18.64
N ASN A 19 8.50 6.97 19.77
CA ASN A 19 9.71 6.81 20.58
C ASN A 19 9.83 5.36 21.09
N ASP A 20 10.66 4.53 20.46
CA ASP A 20 11.24 3.37 21.12
C ASP A 20 12.67 3.13 20.61
N GLY A 21 13.63 3.18 21.54
CA GLY A 21 15.01 2.85 21.28
C GLY A 21 15.19 1.34 21.25
N GLY A 22 15.56 0.80 20.09
CA GLY A 22 15.97 -0.59 19.97
C GLY A 22 16.30 -0.96 18.54
N ASP A 23 17.58 -0.93 18.17
CA ASP A 23 18.18 -1.66 17.04
C ASP A 23 17.30 -1.75 15.77
N ASP A 24 16.93 -0.58 15.23
CA ASP A 24 16.12 -0.45 14.02
C ASP A 24 16.92 -0.88 12.79
N HIS A 25 17.03 -2.18 12.58
CA HIS A 25 17.13 -2.75 11.25
C HIS A 25 15.77 -2.55 10.57
N ASP A 26 15.38 -1.29 10.36
CA ASP A 26 14.21 -0.92 9.55
C ASP A 26 14.38 -1.67 8.23
N ASP A 27 13.49 -2.64 7.96
CA ASP A 27 13.44 -3.31 6.68
C ASP A 27 13.09 -2.24 5.64
N LEU A 28 14.09 -1.57 5.09
CA LEU A 28 13.96 -0.50 4.08
C LEU A 28 13.16 -0.96 2.84
N LEU A 29 13.01 -2.28 2.71
CA LEU A 29 12.27 -2.99 1.67
C LEU A 29 10.78 -3.19 2.00
N LEU A 30 10.37 -3.00 3.25
CA LEU A 30 9.00 -3.19 3.72
C LEU A 30 8.30 -1.83 3.84
N TRP A 31 7.20 -1.68 3.12
CA TRP A 31 6.21 -0.67 3.42
C TRP A 31 5.01 -1.34 4.08
N SER A 32 4.55 -0.81 5.20
CA SER A 32 3.33 -1.29 5.86
C SER A 32 2.58 -0.15 6.55
N ASN A 33 1.28 -0.30 6.65
CA ASN A 33 0.46 0.50 7.54
C ASN A 33 0.16 -0.29 8.83
N SER A 34 0.12 0.41 9.95
CA SER A 34 -0.55 -0.06 11.17
C SER A 34 -2.02 -0.40 10.90
N LEU A 35 -2.68 -1.07 11.85
CA LEU A 35 -4.11 -1.32 11.77
C LEU A 35 -4.88 0.00 11.58
N LEU A 36 -5.65 0.06 10.49
CA LEU A 36 -6.50 1.16 10.09
C LEU A 36 -7.97 0.80 10.36
N PRO A 37 -8.79 1.74 10.85
CA PRO A 37 -10.21 1.49 11.10
C PRO A 37 -11.00 1.18 9.82
N HIS A 38 -11.92 0.21 9.92
CA HIS A 38 -12.87 -0.19 8.89
C HIS A 38 -14.29 -0.31 9.47
N TYR A 39 -15.32 -0.25 8.61
CA TYR A 39 -16.72 -0.28 9.06
C TYR A 39 -17.10 -1.53 9.88
N VAL A 40 -16.39 -2.65 9.68
CA VAL A 40 -16.60 -3.92 10.41
C VAL A 40 -15.37 -4.39 11.20
N GLY A 41 -14.41 -3.51 11.51
CA GLY A 41 -13.21 -3.89 12.27
C GLY A 41 -11.99 -3.04 11.91
N GLU A 42 -10.85 -3.68 11.77
CA GLU A 42 -9.57 -3.04 11.43
C GLU A 42 -8.86 -3.83 10.33
N PHE A 43 -8.00 -3.17 9.56
CA PHE A 43 -7.18 -3.81 8.53
C PHE A 43 -5.78 -3.23 8.49
N SER A 44 -4.79 -4.04 8.14
CA SER A 44 -3.45 -3.56 7.79
C SER A 44 -3.11 -4.00 6.36
N ALA A 45 -2.07 -3.38 5.83
CA ALA A 45 -1.61 -3.57 4.47
C ALA A 45 -0.09 -3.46 4.44
N ALA A 46 0.58 -4.32 3.67
CA ALA A 46 2.03 -4.31 3.52
C ALA A 46 2.44 -4.73 2.12
N ILE A 47 3.58 -4.22 1.66
CA ILE A 47 4.29 -4.63 0.45
C ILE A 47 5.76 -4.81 0.85
N VAL A 48 6.34 -5.95 0.47
CA VAL A 48 7.77 -6.26 0.64
C VAL A 48 8.45 -6.24 -0.72
N GLN A 49 9.51 -5.47 -0.84
CA GLN A 49 10.31 -5.36 -2.04
C GLN A 49 11.26 -6.57 -2.17
N ALA A 50 11.05 -7.36 -3.23
CA ALA A 50 11.97 -8.44 -3.62
C ALA A 50 12.94 -8.02 -4.74
N ASN A 51 12.50 -7.14 -5.65
CA ASN A 51 13.26 -6.70 -6.82
C ASN A 51 13.88 -5.31 -6.61
N VAL A 52 14.84 -4.91 -7.45
CA VAL A 52 15.46 -3.56 -7.39
C VAL A 52 14.41 -2.46 -7.59
N LEU A 53 13.42 -2.71 -8.44
CA LEU A 53 12.25 -1.87 -8.65
C LEU A 53 11.03 -2.59 -8.05
N VAL A 54 10.20 -1.87 -7.28
CA VAL A 54 8.93 -2.43 -6.82
C VAL A 54 7.91 -2.32 -7.93
N GLU A 55 7.67 -3.43 -8.60
CA GLU A 55 6.70 -3.54 -9.68
C GLU A 55 5.28 -3.73 -9.13
N ASP A 56 5.16 -4.27 -7.91
CA ASP A 56 3.87 -4.52 -7.27
C ASP A 56 3.18 -3.23 -6.80
N GLN A 57 1.86 -3.18 -6.90
CA GLN A 57 1.04 -2.07 -6.40
C GLN A 57 -0.10 -2.59 -5.52
N LEU A 58 -0.48 -1.80 -4.52
CA LEU A 58 -1.59 -2.11 -3.61
C LEU A 58 -2.51 -0.90 -3.49
N GLN A 59 -3.82 -1.13 -3.60
CA GLN A 59 -4.87 -0.12 -3.44
C GLN A 59 -5.92 -0.61 -2.46
N VAL A 60 -6.30 0.24 -1.51
CA VAL A 60 -7.41 -0.02 -0.60
C VAL A 60 -8.36 1.18 -0.58
N GLU A 61 -9.62 0.93 -0.92
CA GLU A 61 -10.70 1.92 -0.89
C GLU A 61 -11.76 1.45 0.10
N THR A 62 -12.00 2.23 1.16
CA THR A 62 -12.97 1.87 2.21
C THR A 62 -14.25 2.69 2.11
N PHE A 63 -15.38 1.99 2.26
CA PHE A 63 -16.74 2.53 2.21
C PHE A 63 -17.55 2.07 3.43
N ARG A 64 -18.70 2.71 3.65
CA ARG A 64 -19.63 2.29 4.70
C ARG A 64 -20.20 0.88 4.47
N CYS A 65 -20.18 0.39 3.23
CA CYS A 65 -20.86 -0.85 2.84
C CYS A 65 -19.90 -1.94 2.34
N GLY A 66 -18.59 -1.68 2.34
CA GLY A 66 -17.62 -2.61 1.79
C GLY A 66 -16.23 -2.02 1.59
N THR A 67 -15.32 -2.86 1.13
CA THR A 67 -13.93 -2.52 0.86
C THR A 67 -13.58 -3.00 -0.55
N PHE A 68 -12.90 -2.16 -1.30
CA PHE A 68 -12.20 -2.61 -2.51
C PHE A 68 -10.72 -2.77 -2.18
N VAL A 69 -10.16 -3.93 -2.49
CA VAL A 69 -8.74 -4.25 -2.34
C VAL A 69 -8.21 -4.68 -3.69
N GLY A 70 -7.21 -3.98 -4.19
CA GLY A 70 -6.50 -4.31 -5.42
C GLY A 70 -5.04 -4.65 -5.12
N VAL A 71 -4.61 -5.86 -5.49
CA VAL A 71 -3.21 -6.32 -5.47
C VAL A 71 -2.79 -6.54 -6.92
N TYR A 72 -1.76 -5.83 -7.36
CA TYR A 72 -1.35 -5.82 -8.76
C TYR A 72 0.12 -6.21 -8.84
N ASP A 73 0.39 -7.44 -9.30
CA ASP A 73 1.74 -7.97 -9.57
C ASP A 73 2.24 -7.37 -10.90
N GLY A 74 3.33 -6.61 -10.84
CA GLY A 74 3.91 -5.96 -12.01
C GLY A 74 5.07 -6.77 -12.60
N HIS A 75 5.29 -6.66 -13.91
CA HIS A 75 6.43 -7.31 -14.56
C HIS A 75 6.95 -6.50 -15.74
N GLY A 76 8.28 -6.36 -15.82
CA GLY A 76 8.95 -5.60 -16.88
C GLY A 76 8.88 -4.09 -16.67
N GLY A 77 8.78 -3.65 -15.42
CA GLY A 77 8.51 -2.28 -14.99
C GLY A 77 7.21 -2.15 -14.17
N ASP A 78 7.05 -1.04 -13.45
CA ASP A 78 5.87 -0.75 -12.63
C ASP A 78 4.77 0.00 -13.39
N ASP A 79 4.98 0.34 -14.67
CA ASP A 79 4.05 1.15 -15.46
C ASP A 79 2.65 0.53 -15.55
N CYS A 80 2.57 -0.77 -15.81
CA CYS A 80 1.29 -1.47 -16.00
C CYS A 80 0.51 -1.56 -14.68
N SER A 81 1.13 -2.08 -13.63
CA SER A 81 0.52 -2.19 -12.30
C SER A 81 0.13 -0.80 -11.76
N THR A 82 0.97 0.22 -11.98
CA THR A 82 0.66 1.62 -11.67
C THR A 82 -0.58 2.09 -12.41
N TYR A 83 -0.64 1.86 -13.72
CA TYR A 83 -1.76 2.29 -14.56
C TYR A 83 -3.08 1.67 -14.07
N VAL A 84 -3.06 0.37 -13.77
CA VAL A 84 -4.22 -0.35 -13.24
C VAL A 84 -4.64 0.22 -11.88
N ALA A 85 -3.72 0.34 -10.93
CA ALA A 85 -4.03 0.85 -9.59
C ALA A 85 -4.63 2.26 -9.59
N GLN A 86 -4.22 3.12 -10.53
CA GLN A 86 -4.73 4.49 -10.62
C GLN A 86 -6.09 4.63 -11.31
N ARG A 87 -6.52 3.61 -12.08
CA ARG A 87 -7.66 3.72 -13.01
C ARG A 87 -8.73 2.67 -12.80
N LEU A 88 -8.39 1.44 -12.43
CA LEU A 88 -9.34 0.33 -12.36
C LEU A 88 -10.53 0.68 -11.46
N PHE A 89 -10.24 1.16 -10.25
CA PHE A 89 -11.29 1.51 -9.30
C PHE A 89 -12.23 2.62 -9.80
N LYS A 90 -11.70 3.61 -10.53
CA LYS A 90 -12.50 4.69 -11.12
C LYS A 90 -13.50 4.21 -12.18
N ASN A 91 -13.32 3.00 -12.72
CA ASN A 91 -14.25 2.40 -13.67
C ASN A 91 -15.36 1.58 -12.98
N PHE A 92 -15.29 1.40 -11.66
CA PHE A 92 -16.34 0.76 -10.85
C PHE A 92 -17.27 1.74 -10.14
N LEU A 93 -16.90 3.03 -10.10
CA LEU A 93 -17.73 4.13 -9.61
C LEU A 93 -18.69 4.62 -10.71
#